data_AF-A0A920FWN8-F1
#
_entry.id   AF-A0A920FWN8-F1
#
_cell.length_a   1.000
_cell.length_b   1.000
_cell.length_c   1.000
_cell.angle_alpha   90.00
_cell.angle_beta   90.00
_cell.angle_gamma   90.00
#
_symmetry.space_group_name_H-M   'P 1'
#
loop_
_entity.id
_entity.type
_entity.pdbx_description
1 polymer ?
#
loop_
_entity_poly.entity_id
_entity_poly.type
_entity_poly.pdbx_seq_one_letter_code
_entity_poly.pdbx_strand_id
1 'polypeptide(L)'
;MAKVILENLNKVFTSKIGNDVKAVNNFNLLLEDGEILALLGSSGCGKTTTLRMIAGFETASSGQIKIGERIVNDLKPAERNVAMAFEGYALYPPLTVRDNIAFSLMREKISKEKWTQK
;
A
#
# COMPACT_ATOMS: atom_id res chain seq x y z
N MET A 1 -14.97 4.23 -4.68
CA MET A 1 -13.52 4.28 -4.46
C MET A 1 -13.29 5.45 -3.49
N ALA A 2 -12.06 5.86 -3.16
CA ALA A 2 -11.83 6.95 -2.21
C ALA A 2 -10.67 7.87 -2.62
N LYS A 3 -10.82 9.17 -2.35
CA LYS A 3 -9.77 10.18 -2.41
C LYS A 3 -8.57 9.78 -1.55
N VAL A 4 -7.34 10.01 -2.01
CA VAL A 4 -6.11 9.76 -1.24
C VAL A 4 -5.32 11.05 -1.08
N ILE A 5 -4.92 11.38 0.15
CA ILE A 5 -4.15 12.58 0.46
C ILE A 5 -2.91 12.20 1.26
N LEU A 6 -1.75 12.66 0.82
CA LEU A 6 -0.48 12.60 1.54
C LEU A 6 -0.10 14.04 1.91
N GLU A 7 0.05 14.30 3.20
CA GLU A 7 0.38 15.63 3.71
C GLU A 7 1.72 15.57 4.43
N ASN A 8 2.69 16.33 3.93
CA ASN A 8 4.03 16.47 4.48
C ASN A 8 4.68 15.11 4.82
N LEU A 9 4.50 14.13 3.94
CA LEU A 9 4.88 12.75 4.22
C LEU A 9 6.41 12.61 4.21
N ASN A 10 6.95 12.03 5.27
CA ASN A 10 8.39 11.77 5.41
C ASN A 10 8.64 10.31 5.80
N LYS A 11 9.75 9.77 5.28
CA LYS A 11 10.32 8.51 5.73
C LYS A 11 11.82 8.64 5.89
N VAL A 12 12.28 8.40 7.10
CA VAL A 12 13.69 8.27 7.47
C VAL A 12 13.93 6.84 7.94
N PHE A 13 14.94 6.20 7.36
CA PHE A 13 15.48 4.93 7.84
C PHE A 13 16.73 5.23 8.65
N THR A 14 16.68 4.97 9.95
CA THR A 14 17.80 5.17 10.87
C THR A 14 18.75 3.97 10.81
N SER A 15 20.04 4.23 10.66
CA SER A 15 21.08 3.20 10.63
C SER A 15 21.87 3.21 11.95
N LYS A 16 22.24 2.03 12.45
CA LYS A 16 23.08 1.92 13.66
C LYS A 16 24.57 2.16 13.39
N ILE A 17 25.00 2.01 12.13
CA ILE A 17 26.43 1.98 11.74
C ILE A 17 26.71 3.02 10.64
N GLY A 18 25.74 3.88 10.33
CA GLY A 18 25.88 4.87 9.26
C GLY A 18 24.87 6.00 9.39
N ASN A 19 24.78 6.82 8.34
CA ASN A 19 23.90 7.97 8.33
C ASN A 19 22.44 7.54 8.10
N ASP A 20 21.54 8.33 8.68
CA ASP A 20 20.11 8.22 8.42
C ASP A 20 19.80 8.52 6.96
N VAL A 21 18.94 7.70 6.36
CA VAL A 21 18.53 7.82 4.96
C VAL A 21 17.12 8.38 4.90
N LYS A 22 16.99 9.60 4.37
CA LYS A 22 15.69 10.22 4.10
C LYS A 22 15.14 9.72 2.76
N ALA A 23 14.42 8.60 2.80
CA ALA A 23 13.86 7.95 1.61
C ALA A 23 12.66 8.70 1.02
N VAL A 24 11.88 9.40 1.85
CA VAL A 24 10.78 10.28 1.41
C VAL A 24 10.89 11.59 2.18
N ASN A 25 10.83 12.71 1.46
CA ASN A 25 11.09 14.03 2.02
C ASN A 25 9.95 15.01 1.67
N ASN A 26 9.15 15.36 2.67
CA ASN A 26 8.05 16.33 2.56
C ASN A 26 7.16 16.12 1.32
N PHE A 27 6.78 14.88 1.06
CA PHE A 27 5.98 14.53 -0.11
C PHE A 27 4.51 14.88 0.12
N ASN A 28 3.94 15.65 -0.80
CA ASN A 28 2.54 16.06 -0.77
C ASN A 28 1.87 15.58 -2.05
N LEU A 29 0.72 14.92 -1.91
CA LEU A 29 -0.03 14.39 -3.03
C LEU A 29 -1.52 14.44 -2.73
N LEU A 30 -2.29 14.82 -3.72
CA LEU A 30 -3.73 14.71 -3.74
C LEU A 30 -4.11 13.86 -4.96
N LEU A 31 -4.84 12.78 -4.72
CA LEU A 31 -5.42 11.92 -5.74
C LEU A 31 -6.92 11.87 -5.53
N GLU A 32 -7.69 12.33 -6.51
CA GLU A 32 -9.15 12.32 -6.46
C GLU A 32 -9.73 10.92 -6.71
N ASP A 33 -11.01 10.74 -6.37
CA ASP A 33 -11.67 9.45 -6.55
C ASP A 33 -11.71 9.04 -8.03
N GLY A 34 -11.26 7.81 -8.30
CA GLY A 34 -11.20 7.24 -9.66
C GLY A 34 -10.00 7.68 -10.51
N GLU A 35 -9.10 8.50 -9.98
CA GLU A 35 -7.88 8.89 -10.71
C GLU A 35 -6.85 7.77 -10.75
N ILE A 36 -6.12 7.73 -11.86
CA ILE A 36 -4.99 6.83 -12.07
C ILE A 36 -3.71 7.66 -12.04
N LEU A 37 -2.81 7.33 -11.12
CA LEU A 37 -1.53 7.99 -10.95
C LEU A 37 -0.37 7.02 -11.09
N ALA A 38 0.69 7.47 -11.77
CA ALA A 38 1.95 6.75 -11.88
C ALA A 38 3.07 7.52 -11.17
N LEU A 39 3.79 6.85 -10.26
CA LEU A 39 5.00 7.38 -9.64
C LEU A 39 6.23 6.95 -10.45
N LEU A 40 6.91 7.91 -11.08
CA LEU A 40 8.12 7.68 -11.88
C LEU A 40 9.36 8.27 -11.21
N GLY A 41 10.52 7.66 -11.44
CA GLY A 41 11.81 8.12 -10.92
C GLY A 41 12.87 7.03 -10.94
N SER A 42 14.14 7.38 -10.70
CA SER A 42 15.27 6.45 -10.68
C SER A 42 15.14 5.35 -9.62
N SER A 43 15.92 4.28 -9.74
CA SER A 43 16.00 3.27 -8.69
C SER A 43 16.43 3.93 -7.36
N GLY A 44 15.78 3.55 -6.26
CA GLY A 44 16.07 4.11 -4.93
C GLY A 44 15.39 5.45 -4.60
N CYS A 45 14.64 6.08 -5.50
CA CYS A 45 14.03 7.40 -5.25
C CYS A 45 12.79 7.40 -4.32
N GLY A 46 12.47 6.28 -3.64
CA GLY A 46 11.38 6.23 -2.64
C GLY A 46 9.99 5.84 -3.16
N LYS A 47 9.83 5.38 -4.40
CA LYS A 47 8.52 4.95 -4.97
C LYS A 47 7.88 3.82 -4.17
N THR A 48 8.57 2.69 -4.09
CA THR A 48 8.09 1.49 -3.36
C THR A 48 7.88 1.81 -1.89
N THR A 49 8.76 2.63 -1.29
CA THR A 49 8.60 3.12 0.09
C THR A 49 7.30 3.90 0.27
N THR A 50 6.98 4.82 -0.65
CA THR A 50 5.74 5.60 -0.62
C THR A 50 4.50 4.71 -0.74
N LEU A 51 4.49 3.78 -1.72
CA LEU A 51 3.38 2.84 -1.90
C LEU A 51 3.19 1.92 -0.68
N ARG A 52 4.27 1.43 -0.08
CA ARG A 52 4.22 0.63 1.15
C ARG A 52 3.69 1.43 2.34
N MET A 53 4.02 2.72 2.45
CA MET A 53 3.45 3.59 3.48
C MET A 53 1.95 3.78 3.33
N ILE A 54 1.45 3.97 2.10
CA ILE A 54 0.00 4.07 1.83
C ILE A 54 -0.71 2.77 2.24
N ALA A 55 -0.18 1.63 1.79
CA ALA A 55 -0.73 0.31 2.09
C ALA A 55 -0.54 -0.14 3.56
N GLY A 56 0.29 0.56 4.34
CA GLY A 56 0.55 0.28 5.75
C GLY A 56 1.62 -0.77 6.04
N PHE A 57 2.39 -1.19 5.02
CA PHE A 57 3.53 -2.09 5.18
C PHE A 57 4.81 -1.38 5.63
N GLU A 58 4.80 -0.04 5.62
CA GLU A 58 5.88 0.80 6.14
C GLU A 58 5.28 1.92 6.97
N THR A 59 5.88 2.23 8.12
CA THR A 59 5.42 3.34 8.97
C THR A 59 6.06 4.64 8.51
N ALA A 60 5.24 5.68 8.30
CA ALA A 60 5.74 7.03 8.04
C ALA A 60 6.49 7.57 9.25
N SER A 61 7.61 8.25 9.03
CA SER A 61 8.35 8.89 10.13
C SER A 61 7.62 10.16 10.61
N SER A 62 6.99 10.88 9.69
CA SER A 62 6.09 12.00 10.00
C SER A 62 5.17 12.30 8.80
N GLY A 63 4.21 13.20 9.01
CA GLY A 63 3.16 13.53 8.04
C GLY A 63 1.94 12.62 8.16
N GLN A 64 0.95 12.86 7.31
CA GLN A 64 -0.34 12.17 7.36
C GLN A 64 -0.66 11.47 6.04
N ILE A 65 -1.34 10.33 6.15
CA ILE A 65 -1.93 9.60 5.03
C ILE A 65 -3.43 9.52 5.29
N LYS A 66 -4.23 10.04 4.36
CA LYS A 66 -5.69 10.01 4.40
C LYS A 66 -6.23 9.20 3.23
N ILE A 67 -7.21 8.34 3.51
CA ILE A 67 -7.95 7.57 2.51
C ILE A 67 -9.44 7.81 2.78
N GLY A 68 -10.10 8.53 1.88
CA GLY A 68 -11.36 9.20 2.16
C GLY A 68 -11.21 10.16 3.34
N GLU A 69 -12.14 10.09 4.28
CA GLU A 69 -12.15 10.92 5.51
C GLU A 69 -11.25 10.36 6.63
N ARG A 70 -10.58 9.22 6.42
CA ARG A 70 -9.87 8.51 7.48
C ARG A 70 -8.38 8.82 7.43
N ILE A 71 -7.81 9.26 8.56
CA ILE A 71 -6.36 9.24 8.79
C ILE A 71 -5.97 7.78 9.08
N VAL A 72 -5.03 7.23 8.31
CA VAL A 72 -4.72 5.78 8.34
C VAL A 72 -3.34 5.44 8.91
N ASN A 73 -2.57 6.43 9.36
CA ASN A 73 -1.19 6.27 9.83
C ASN A 73 -0.99 5.07 10.79
N ASP A 74 -1.89 4.92 11.77
CA ASP A 74 -1.79 3.89 12.82
C ASP A 74 -2.63 2.63 12.55
N LEU A 75 -3.33 2.58 11.42
CA LEU A 75 -4.12 1.42 11.02
C LEU A 75 -3.23 0.33 10.44
N LYS A 76 -3.49 -0.92 10.79
CA LYS A 76 -2.82 -2.08 10.17
C LYS A 76 -3.19 -2.17 8.69
N PRO A 77 -2.36 -2.78 7.83
CA PRO A 77 -2.65 -2.92 6.40
C PRO A 77 -4.06 -3.41 6.08
N ALA A 78 -4.54 -4.43 6.78
CA ALA A 78 -5.86 -5.02 6.55
C ALA A 78 -7.04 -4.09 6.87
N GLU A 79 -6.82 -3.06 7.70
CA GLU A 79 -7.86 -2.11 8.14
C GLU A 79 -7.95 -0.88 7.22
N ARG A 80 -6.97 -0.70 6.34
CA ARG A 80 -6.89 0.44 5.41
C ARG A 80 -7.77 0.29 4.17
N ASN A 81 -8.27 -0.92 3.92
CA ASN A 81 -9.05 -1.24 2.72
C ASN A 81 -8.31 -0.90 1.42
N VAL A 82 -7.02 -1.24 1.37
CA VAL A 82 -6.14 -1.05 0.20
C VAL A 82 -5.69 -2.41 -0.31
N ALA A 83 -5.83 -2.65 -1.61
CA ALA A 83 -5.23 -3.79 -2.29
C ALA A 83 -3.87 -3.38 -2.86
N MET A 84 -2.86 -4.23 -2.68
CA MET A 84 -1.51 -3.99 -3.18
C MET A 84 -0.99 -5.22 -3.92
N ALA A 85 -0.48 -5.01 -5.13
CA ALA A 85 0.37 -5.96 -5.83
C ALA A 85 1.84 -5.63 -5.53
N PHE A 86 2.62 -6.63 -5.13
CA PHE A 86 4.02 -6.45 -4.77
C PHE A 86 4.93 -6.61 -6.00
N GLU A 87 6.10 -5.98 -5.94
CA GLU A 87 7.17 -6.13 -6.94
C GLU A 87 7.69 -7.58 -7.01
N GLY A 88 7.74 -8.27 -5.87
CA GLY A 88 7.97 -9.72 -5.82
C GLY A 88 6.65 -10.48 -5.89
N TYR A 89 6.66 -11.68 -6.48
CA TYR A 89 5.49 -12.56 -6.56
C TYR A 89 5.05 -13.03 -5.16
N ALA A 90 4.19 -12.26 -4.51
CA ALA A 90 3.58 -12.57 -3.22
C ALA A 90 2.40 -13.55 -3.38
N LEU A 91 2.65 -14.64 -4.11
CA LEU A 91 1.69 -15.72 -4.33
C LEU A 91 1.74 -16.72 -3.18
N TYR A 92 0.66 -17.46 -2.98
CA TYR A 92 0.60 -18.61 -2.07
C TYR A 92 0.97 -19.87 -2.86
N PRO A 93 2.19 -20.43 -2.71
CA PRO A 93 2.66 -21.53 -3.56
C PRO A 93 1.80 -22.81 -3.52
N PRO A 94 1.20 -23.19 -2.37
CA PRO A 94 0.32 -24.36 -2.34
C PRO A 94 -1.02 -24.18 -3.06
N LEU A 95 -1.41 -22.95 -3.40
CA LEU A 95 -2.71 -22.65 -3.99
C LEU A 95 -2.63 -22.67 -5.53
N THR A 96 -3.71 -23.08 -6.18
CA THR A 96 -3.83 -22.93 -7.64
C THR A 96 -3.89 -21.45 -8.04
N VAL A 97 -3.70 -21.15 -9.34
CA VAL A 97 -3.87 -19.77 -9.85
C VAL A 97 -5.25 -19.21 -9.50
N ARG A 98 -6.31 -20.03 -9.68
CA ARG A 98 -7.68 -19.65 -9.35
C ARG A 98 -7.82 -19.35 -7.85
N ASP A 99 -7.23 -20.19 -7.00
CA ASP A 99 -7.33 -20.03 -5.55
C ASP A 99 -6.53 -18.81 -5.06
N ASN A 100 -5.41 -18.47 -5.70
CA ASN A 100 -4.68 -17.23 -5.43
C ASN A 100 -5.53 -15.99 -5.74
N ILE A 101 -6.22 -15.96 -6.89
CA ILE A 101 -7.11 -14.86 -7.27
C ILE A 101 -8.32 -14.77 -6.32
N ALA A 102 -8.89 -15.91 -5.94
CA ALA A 102 -10.07 -15.97 -5.08
C ALA A 102 -9.76 -15.86 -3.58
N PHE A 103 -8.50 -15.74 -3.18
CA PHE A 103 -8.08 -15.82 -1.78
C PHE A 103 -8.78 -14.78 -0.87
N SER A 104 -8.93 -13.53 -1.33
CA SER A 104 -9.64 -12.49 -0.58
C SER A 104 -11.11 -12.85 -0.33
N LEU A 105 -11.79 -13.39 -1.36
CA LEU A 105 -13.17 -13.83 -1.28
C LEU A 105 -13.34 -15.02 -0.33
N MET A 106 -12.39 -15.96 -0.35
CA MET A 106 -12.35 -17.08 0.60
C MET A 106 -12.16 -16.60 2.04
N ARG A 107 -11.30 -15.60 2.27
CA ARG A 107 -11.08 -14.99 3.59
C ARG A 107 -12.35 -14.33 4.14
N GLU A 108 -13.14 -13.73 3.25
CA GLU A 108 -14.45 -13.14 3.56
C GLU A 108 -15.57 -14.19 3.69
N LYS A 109 -15.23 -15.49 3.59
CA LYS A 109 -16.16 -16.62 3.67
C LYS A 109 -17.27 -16.54 2.61
N ILE A 110 -16.97 -15.94 1.46
CA ILE A 110 -17.87 -15.95 0.30
C ILE A 110 -17.91 -17.37 -0.26
N SER A 111 -19.11 -17.92 -0.43
CA SER A 111 -19.29 -19.30 -0.90
C SER A 111 -18.65 -19.52 -2.26
N LYS A 112 -18.11 -20.72 -2.50
CA LYS A 112 -17.43 -21.05 -3.75
C LYS A 112 -18.31 -20.79 -4.96
N GLU A 113 -19.62 -21.12 -4.87
CA GLU A 113 -20.55 -20.94 -5.99
C GLU A 113 -20.64 -19.48 -6.48
N LYS A 114 -20.35 -18.49 -5.62
CA LYS A 114 -20.45 -17.07 -5.98
C LYS A 114 -19.25 -16.56 -6.80
N TRP A 115 -18.11 -17.24 -6.76
CA TRP A 115 -16.90 -16.81 -7.47
C TRP A 115 -16.33 -17.85 -8.43
N THR A 116 -16.97 -19.01 -8.56
CA THR A 116 -16.67 -20.02 -9.59
C THR A 116 -17.54 -19.91 -10.84
N GLN A 117 -18.35 -18.86 -10.99
CA GLN A 117 -19.17 -18.65 -12.19
C GLN A 117 -18.27 -18.45 -13.43
N LYS A 118 -18.66 -19.11 -14.52
CA LYS A 118 -17.98 -19.10 -15.82
C LYS A 118 -18.14 -17.78 -16.55
#